data_AF-A0A202EBG9-F1
#
_entry.id   AF-A0A202EBG9-F1
#
_cell.length_a   1.000
_cell.length_b   1.000
_cell.length_c   1.000
_cell.angle_alpha   90.00
_cell.angle_beta   90.00
_cell.angle_gamma   90.00
#
_symmetry.space_group_name_H-M   'P 1'
#
loop_
_entity.id
_entity.type
_entity.pdbx_description
1 polymer ?
#
loop_
_entity_poly.entity_id
_entity_poly.type
_entity_poly.pdbx_seq_one_letter_code
_entity_poly.pdbx_strand_id
1 'polypeptide(L)'
;MTDKAAFRRRLLGGGLLSLVMAVGLAVALEPTTPTAWLPVAWIGIGGLALLTAAGLERLPLGVVTIGWPRVAAVGLGILALGSSTFGFVQLLTEASSLSLIYAGFALVAALALAIVTLECLLGGVGLDEETFAVE
;
A
#
# COMPACT_ATOMS: atom_id res chain seq x y z
N MET A 1 10.78 -4.91 -22.44
CA MET A 1 9.75 -4.82 -21.38
C MET A 1 9.46 -3.34 -21.22
N THR A 2 8.20 -2.90 -21.32
CA THR A 2 7.86 -1.47 -21.14
C THR A 2 7.96 -1.09 -19.66
N ASP A 3 8.29 0.17 -19.36
CA ASP A 3 8.43 0.66 -17.98
C ASP A 3 7.13 0.50 -17.17
N LYS A 4 5.98 0.69 -17.84
CA LYS A 4 4.63 0.38 -17.31
C LYS A 4 4.51 -1.07 -16.84
N ALA A 5 4.96 -2.05 -17.62
CA ALA A 5 4.87 -3.46 -17.25
C ALA A 5 5.80 -3.82 -16.07
N ALA A 6 6.98 -3.20 -16.01
CA ALA A 6 7.87 -3.36 -14.87
C ALA A 6 7.28 -2.76 -13.58
N PHE A 7 6.66 -1.57 -13.69
CA PHE A 7 6.00 -0.92 -12.56
C PHE A 7 4.78 -1.71 -12.05
N ARG A 8 3.89 -2.16 -12.94
CA ARG A 8 2.74 -3.00 -12.57
C ARG A 8 3.16 -4.31 -11.92
N ARG A 9 4.28 -4.90 -12.33
CA ARG A 9 4.85 -6.09 -11.67
C ARG A 9 5.33 -5.79 -10.24
N ARG A 10 5.90 -4.63 -9.99
CA ARG A 10 6.28 -4.18 -8.63
C ARG A 10 5.04 -3.97 -7.76
N LEU A 11 3.99 -3.35 -8.30
CA LEU A 11 2.69 -3.22 -7.60
C LEU A 11 2.09 -4.59 -7.27
N LEU A 12 2.12 -5.52 -8.23
CA LEU A 12 1.66 -6.89 -8.02
C LEU A 12 2.45 -7.59 -6.91
N GLY A 13 3.78 -7.48 -6.92
CA GLY A 13 4.64 -8.03 -5.88
C GLY A 13 4.35 -7.43 -4.50
N GLY A 14 4.21 -6.11 -4.41
CA GLY A 14 3.86 -5.41 -3.17
C GLY A 14 2.46 -5.77 -2.66
N GLY A 15 1.49 -5.91 -3.57
CA GLY A 15 0.13 -6.34 -3.26
C GLY A 15 0.09 -7.77 -2.70
N LEU A 16 0.76 -8.72 -3.37
CA LEU A 16 0.87 -10.10 -2.90
C LEU A 16 1.54 -10.19 -1.53
N LEU A 17 2.65 -9.48 -1.34
CA LEU A 17 3.36 -9.46 -0.05
C LEU A 17 2.45 -8.91 1.06
N SER A 18 1.70 -7.85 0.78
CA SER A 18 0.77 -7.26 1.75
C SER A 18 -0.35 -8.26 2.12
N LEU A 19 -0.91 -8.98 1.15
CA LEU A 19 -1.92 -10.00 1.43
C LEU A 19 -1.36 -11.17 2.23
N VAL A 20 -0.16 -11.64 1.90
CA VAL A 20 0.53 -12.68 2.68
C VAL A 20 0.71 -12.22 4.12
N MET A 21 1.12 -10.96 4.33
CA MET A 21 1.25 -10.37 5.66
C MET A 21 -0.09 -10.31 6.39
N ALA A 22 -1.16 -9.86 5.71
CA ALA A 22 -2.50 -9.78 6.30
C ALA A 22 -3.02 -11.17 6.72
N VAL A 23 -2.86 -12.18 5.87
CA VAL A 23 -3.22 -13.57 6.19
C VAL A 23 -2.37 -14.10 7.35
N GLY A 24 -1.07 -13.86 7.32
CA GLY A 24 -0.16 -14.25 8.41
C GLY A 24 -0.57 -13.64 9.75
N LEU A 25 -0.93 -12.36 9.77
CA LEU A 25 -1.43 -11.68 10.96
C LEU A 25 -2.77 -12.25 11.43
N ALA A 26 -3.70 -12.53 10.52
CA ALA A 26 -4.99 -13.13 10.87
C ALA A 26 -4.83 -14.50 11.52
N VAL A 27 -3.89 -15.31 11.02
CA VAL A 27 -3.57 -16.64 11.57
C VAL A 27 -2.83 -16.52 12.91
N ALA A 28 -1.87 -15.61 13.02
CA ALA A 28 -1.04 -15.49 14.21
C ALA A 28 -1.75 -14.86 15.41
N LEU A 29 -2.66 -13.91 15.18
CA LEU A 29 -3.32 -13.15 16.24
C LEU A 29 -4.69 -13.70 16.66
N GLU A 30 -5.25 -14.65 15.88
CA GLU A 30 -6.58 -15.23 16.09
C GLU A 30 -7.62 -14.20 16.58
N PRO A 31 -7.85 -13.10 15.84
CA PRO A 31 -8.59 -11.95 16.32
C PRO A 31 -10.05 -12.28 16.66
N THR A 32 -10.39 -12.24 17.95
CA THR A 32 -11.73 -12.55 18.47
C THR A 32 -12.65 -11.32 18.54
N THR A 33 -12.10 -10.11 18.42
CA THR A 33 -12.85 -8.86 18.48
C THR A 33 -12.78 -8.10 17.16
N PRO A 34 -13.82 -7.32 16.78
CA PRO A 34 -13.81 -6.57 15.53
C PRO A 34 -12.65 -5.57 15.41
N THR A 35 -12.21 -4.98 16.52
CA THR A 35 -11.08 -4.06 16.56
C THR A 35 -9.74 -4.75 16.33
N ALA A 36 -9.59 -6.01 16.73
CA ALA A 36 -8.39 -6.81 16.47
C ALA A 36 -8.23 -7.17 14.98
N TRP A 37 -9.31 -7.11 14.19
CA TRP A 37 -9.25 -7.26 12.73
C TRP A 37 -8.74 -6.02 12.00
N LEU A 38 -8.64 -4.88 12.68
CA LEU A 38 -8.29 -3.61 12.04
C LEU A 38 -6.95 -3.67 11.29
N PRO A 39 -5.85 -4.21 11.86
CA PRO A 39 -4.57 -4.30 11.15
C PRO A 39 -4.64 -5.21 9.91
N VAL A 40 -5.34 -6.33 10.04
CA VAL A 40 -5.54 -7.31 8.96
C VAL A 40 -6.33 -6.67 7.82
N ALA A 41 -7.45 -6.02 8.14
CA ALA A 41 -8.28 -5.35 7.15
C ALA A 41 -7.53 -4.20 6.47
N TRP A 42 -6.76 -3.41 7.22
CA TRP A 42 -6.01 -2.27 6.69
C TRP A 42 -4.96 -2.71 5.67
N ILE A 43 -4.12 -3.68 6.03
CA ILE A 43 -3.08 -4.22 5.15
C ILE A 43 -3.74 -4.96 3.97
N GLY A 44 -4.80 -5.72 4.24
CA GLY A 44 -5.56 -6.45 3.23
C GLY A 44 -6.16 -5.53 2.17
N ILE A 45 -6.83 -4.45 2.56
CA ILE A 45 -7.42 -3.47 1.64
C ILE A 45 -6.32 -2.79 0.81
N GLY A 46 -5.21 -2.37 1.44
CA GLY A 46 -4.07 -1.81 0.72
C GLY A 46 -3.49 -2.79 -0.31
N GLY A 47 -3.28 -4.05 0.08
CA GLY A 47 -2.79 -5.10 -0.80
C GLY A 47 -3.73 -5.42 -1.97
N LEU A 48 -5.04 -5.51 -1.71
CA LEU A 48 -6.05 -5.71 -2.73
C LEU A 48 -6.07 -4.56 -3.73
N ALA A 49 -6.01 -3.31 -3.26
CA ALA A 49 -5.95 -2.14 -4.14
C ALA A 49 -4.73 -2.22 -5.08
N LEU A 50 -3.56 -2.59 -4.58
CA LEU A 50 -2.37 -2.78 -5.42
C LEU A 50 -2.54 -3.90 -6.46
N LEU A 51 -3.14 -5.03 -6.09
CA LEU A 51 -3.43 -6.11 -7.04
C LEU A 51 -4.41 -5.68 -8.13
N THR A 52 -5.47 -4.95 -7.75
CA THR A 52 -6.44 -4.44 -8.72
C THR A 52 -5.79 -3.45 -9.69
N ALA A 53 -4.92 -2.56 -9.22
CA ALA A 53 -4.19 -1.64 -10.08
C ALA A 53 -3.20 -2.35 -11.01
N ALA A 54 -2.57 -3.43 -10.54
CA ALA A 54 -1.66 -4.22 -11.36
C ALA A 54 -2.39 -5.02 -12.46
N GLY A 55 -3.59 -5.53 -12.17
CA GLY A 55 -4.34 -6.42 -13.07
C GLY A 55 -5.35 -5.72 -13.99
N LEU A 56 -5.87 -4.55 -13.61
CA LEU A 56 -6.93 -3.85 -14.35
C LEU A 56 -6.45 -2.50 -14.84
N GLU A 57 -6.70 -2.20 -16.12
CA GLU A 57 -6.41 -0.89 -16.75
C GLU A 57 -7.33 0.21 -16.21
N ARG A 58 -8.62 -0.13 -16.10
CA ARG A 58 -9.70 0.74 -15.66
C ARG A 58 -10.60 -0.04 -14.69
N LEU A 59 -10.94 0.58 -13.57
CA LEU A 59 -11.86 0.04 -12.58
C LEU A 59 -13.21 0.76 -12.71
N PRO A 60 -14.30 0.06 -13.08
CA PRO A 60 -15.63 0.65 -13.09
C PRO A 60 -16.17 0.78 -11.66
N LEU A 61 -16.45 2.00 -11.23
CA LEU A 61 -17.11 2.34 -9.97
C LEU A 61 -18.49 2.89 -10.29
N GLY A 62 -19.41 1.98 -10.63
CA GLY A 62 -20.75 2.32 -11.09
C GLY A 62 -20.71 3.08 -12.41
N VAL A 63 -20.97 4.40 -12.37
CA VAL A 63 -21.02 5.26 -13.57
C VAL A 63 -19.69 5.90 -13.95
N VAL A 64 -18.66 5.80 -13.09
CA VAL A 64 -17.33 6.38 -13.34
C VAL A 64 -16.29 5.29 -13.50
N THR A 65 -15.43 5.39 -14.51
CA THR A 65 -14.24 4.54 -14.64
C THR A 65 -13.02 5.26 -14.07
N ILE A 66 -12.33 4.62 -13.14
CA ILE A 66 -11.08 5.13 -12.58
C ILE A 66 -9.90 4.38 -13.19
N GLY A 67 -8.91 5.11 -13.70
CA GLY A 67 -7.67 4.52 -14.20
C GLY A 67 -6.83 3.88 -13.09
N TRP A 68 -6.09 2.84 -13.44
CA TRP A 68 -5.23 2.12 -12.52
C TRP A 68 -4.23 2.98 -11.70
N PRO A 69 -3.67 4.12 -12.18
CA PRO A 69 -2.74 4.92 -11.37
C PRO A 69 -3.38 5.44 -10.09
N ARG A 70 -4.64 5.89 -10.18
CA ARG A 70 -5.38 6.38 -9.00
C ARG A 70 -5.68 5.27 -8.01
N VAL A 71 -5.97 4.06 -8.50
CA VAL A 71 -6.18 2.89 -7.64
C VAL A 71 -4.88 2.50 -6.93
N ALA A 72 -3.75 2.51 -7.64
CA ALA A 72 -2.44 2.29 -7.06
C ALA A 72 -2.12 3.33 -5.98
N ALA A 73 -2.39 4.61 -6.25
CA ALA A 73 -2.19 5.68 -5.28
C ALA A 73 -2.98 5.46 -3.99
N VAL A 74 -4.26 5.07 -4.09
CA VAL A 74 -5.08 4.76 -2.91
C VAL A 74 -4.47 3.60 -2.11
N GLY A 75 -4.09 2.51 -2.78
CA GLY A 75 -3.48 1.35 -2.12
C GLY A 75 -2.17 1.70 -1.41
N LEU A 76 -1.28 2.43 -2.08
CA LEU A 76 -0.01 2.89 -1.52
C LEU A 76 -0.23 3.88 -0.36
N GLY A 77 -1.19 4.79 -0.47
CA GLY A 77 -1.53 5.74 0.59
C GLY A 77 -2.06 5.05 1.84
N ILE A 78 -2.94 4.06 1.69
CA ILE A 78 -3.43 3.22 2.79
C ILE A 78 -2.25 2.53 3.48
N LEU A 79 -1.35 1.91 2.73
CA LEU A 79 -0.18 1.22 3.28
C LEU A 79 0.81 2.19 3.94
N ALA A 80 1.00 3.40 3.39
CA ALA A 80 1.84 4.43 3.97
C ALA A 80 1.33 4.85 5.36
N LEU A 81 0.03 5.12 5.47
CA LEU A 81 -0.63 5.45 6.73
C LEU A 81 -0.58 4.29 7.73
N GLY A 82 -0.75 3.06 7.26
CA GLY A 82 -0.60 1.86 8.07
C GLY A 82 0.81 1.76 8.66
N SER A 83 1.83 1.87 7.81
CA SER A 83 3.24 1.80 8.22
C SER A 83 3.57 2.84 9.31
N SER A 84 3.23 4.11 9.10
CA SER A 84 3.51 5.14 10.10
C SER A 84 2.72 4.90 11.39
N THR A 85 1.43 4.56 11.30
CA THR A 85 0.58 4.33 12.48
C THR A 85 1.14 3.19 13.35
N PHE A 86 1.47 2.04 12.77
CA PHE A 86 2.01 0.91 13.53
C PHE A 86 3.38 1.23 14.14
N GLY A 87 4.25 1.93 13.41
CA GLY A 87 5.55 2.36 13.93
C GLY A 87 5.40 3.26 15.17
N PHE A 88 4.50 4.25 15.11
CA PHE A 88 4.25 5.15 16.25
C PHE A 88 3.53 4.46 17.41
N VAL A 89 2.56 3.58 17.13
CA VAL A 89 1.87 2.82 18.19
C VAL A 89 2.88 1.99 18.97
N GLN A 90 3.79 1.28 18.31
CA GLN A 90 4.82 0.49 18.98
C GLN A 90 5.74 1.36 19.85
N LEU A 91 6.06 2.57 19.39
CA LEU A 91 6.87 3.53 20.12
C LEU A 91 6.16 4.06 21.38
N LEU A 92 4.84 4.22 21.32
CA LEU A 92 4.01 4.70 22.44
C LEU A 92 3.70 3.60 23.46
N THR A 93 3.57 2.35 23.04
CA THR A 93 3.27 1.23 23.94
C THR A 93 4.51 0.69 24.64
N GLU A 94 5.64 0.61 23.92
CA GLU A 94 6.87 -0.01 24.42
C GLU A 94 8.09 0.81 24.00
N ALA A 95 8.27 1.97 24.63
CA ALA A 95 9.38 2.87 24.36
C ALA A 95 10.73 2.21 24.72
N SER A 96 11.54 1.95 23.70
CA SER A 96 12.88 1.38 23.77
C SER A 96 13.73 1.90 22.61
N SER A 97 15.05 1.77 22.70
CA SER A 97 15.94 2.09 21.58
C SER A 97 15.59 1.30 20.31
N LEU A 98 15.07 0.08 20.49
CA LEU A 98 14.67 -0.81 19.41
C LEU A 98 13.35 -0.37 18.77
N SER A 99 12.35 0.05 19.56
CA SER A 99 11.11 0.59 19.01
C SER A 99 11.31 1.93 18.30
N LEU A 100 12.29 2.75 18.73
CA LEU A 100 12.71 3.94 17.99
C LEU A 100 13.26 3.61 16.60
N ILE A 101 14.09 2.56 16.49
CA ILE A 101 14.62 2.08 15.21
C ILE A 101 13.48 1.58 14.31
N TYR A 102 12.54 0.79 14.86
CA TYR A 102 11.39 0.31 14.09
C TYR A 102 10.48 1.45 13.61
N ALA A 103 10.18 2.42 14.46
CA ALA A 103 9.42 3.60 14.06
C ALA A 103 10.15 4.39 12.97
N GLY A 104 11.47 4.50 13.05
CA GLY A 104 12.29 5.11 11.99
C GLY A 104 12.16 4.38 10.66
N PHE A 105 12.28 3.05 10.65
CA PHE A 105 12.07 2.25 9.43
C PHE A 105 10.65 2.38 8.89
N ALA A 106 9.66 2.33 9.77
CA ALA A 106 8.26 2.46 9.41
C ALA A 106 7.94 3.84 8.82
N LEU A 107 8.57 4.90 9.33
CA LEU A 107 8.46 6.26 8.81
C LEU A 107 9.11 6.39 7.43
N VAL A 108 10.31 5.83 7.25
CA VAL A 108 10.99 5.82 5.94
C VAL A 108 10.17 5.05 4.90
N ALA A 109 9.63 3.88 5.27
CA ALA A 109 8.74 3.11 4.41
C ALA A 109 7.46 3.89 4.07
N ALA A 110 6.84 4.54 5.06
CA ALA A 110 5.67 5.38 4.84
C ALA A 110 5.97 6.54 3.89
N LEU A 111 7.12 7.21 4.05
CA LEU A 111 7.54 8.30 3.18
C LEU A 111 7.80 7.81 1.76
N ALA A 112 8.50 6.68 1.60
CA ALA A 112 8.74 6.08 0.28
C ALA A 112 7.42 5.74 -0.42
N LEU A 113 6.49 5.11 0.29
CA LEU A 113 5.15 4.80 -0.25
C LEU A 113 4.36 6.08 -0.58
N ALA A 114 4.45 7.12 0.25
CA ALA A 114 3.79 8.40 0.00
C ALA A 114 4.35 9.11 -1.24
N ILE A 115 5.66 9.06 -1.48
CA ILE A 115 6.27 9.60 -2.70
C ILE A 115 5.72 8.88 -3.93
N VAL A 116 5.71 7.53 -3.92
CA VAL A 116 5.15 6.76 -5.05
C VAL A 116 3.65 7.00 -5.21
N THR A 117 2.92 7.24 -4.11
CA THR A 117 1.52 7.65 -4.12
C THR A 117 1.32 8.96 -4.87
N LEU A 118 2.19 9.95 -4.62
CA LEU A 118 2.16 11.25 -5.31
C LEU A 118 2.49 11.10 -6.79
N GLU A 119 3.49 10.30 -7.14
CA GLU A 119 3.81 9.98 -8.54
C GLU A 119 2.58 9.41 -9.28
N CYS A 120 1.88 8.47 -8.64
CA CYS A 120 0.67 7.85 -9.21
C CYS A 120 -0.53 8.82 -9.28
N LEU A 121 -0.65 9.78 -8.36
CA LEU A 121 -1.72 10.78 -8.34
C LEU A 121 -1.53 11.87 -9.39
N LEU A 122 -0.28 12.33 -9.53
CA LEU A 122 0.09 13.45 -10.39
C LEU A 122 0.41 13.00 -11.82
N GLY A 123 0.52 11.68 -12.07
CA GLY A 123 0.73 11.12 -13.40
C GLY A 123 2.19 11.08 -13.84
N GLY A 124 3.14 11.06 -12.90
CA GLY A 124 4.57 11.01 -13.18
C GLY A 124 5.25 12.37 -13.14
N VAL A 125 5.64 12.79 -11.93
CA VAL A 125 6.47 13.99 -11.73
C VAL A 125 7.95 13.64 -11.86
N GLY A 126 8.35 12.48 -11.34
CA GLY A 126 9.69 11.92 -11.46
C GLY A 126 9.78 10.65 -12.32
N LEU A 127 8.64 10.00 -12.60
CA LEU A 127 8.54 8.86 -13.52
C LEU A 127 7.89 9.29 -14.83
N ASP A 128 8.25 8.64 -15.94
CA ASP A 128 7.76 9.01 -17.27
C ASP A 128 6.23 8.94 -17.36
N GLU A 129 5.62 9.98 -17.94
CA GLU A 129 4.16 10.13 -18.01
C GLU A 129 3.51 8.96 -18.78
N GLU A 130 4.20 8.42 -19.78
CA GLU A 130 3.74 7.24 -20.53
C GLU A 130 3.63 5.99 -19.65
N THR A 131 4.34 5.95 -18.52
CA THR A 131 4.22 4.86 -17.54
C THR A 131 2.81 4.82 -16.95
N PHE A 132 2.13 5.97 -16.82
CA PHE A 132 0.82 6.13 -16.19
C PHE A 132 -0.33 6.28 -17.19
N ALA A 133 -0.03 6.32 -18.48
CA ALA A 133 -1.04 6.39 -19.53
C ALA A 133 -2.02 5.21 -19.42
N VAL A 134 -3.31 5.53 -19.53
CA VAL A 134 -4.41 4.57 -19.51
C VAL A 134 -4.97 4.47 -20.92
N GLU A 135 -4.87 3.27 -21.51
CA GLU A 135 -5.43 2.98 -22.83
C GLU A 135 -6.94 2.74 -22.75
#